data_AF-A0A317CXC0-F1
#
_entry.id   AF-A0A317CXC0-F1
#
_cell.length_a   1.000
_cell.length_b   1.000
_cell.length_c   1.000
_cell.angle_alpha   90.00
_cell.angle_beta   90.00
_cell.angle_gamma   90.00
#
_symmetry.space_group_name_H-M   'P 1'
#
loop_
_entity.id
_entity.type
_entity.pdbx_description
1 polymer ?
#
loop_
_entity_poly.entity_id
_entity_poly.type
_entity_poly.pdbx_seq_one_letter_code
_entity_poly.pdbx_strand_id
1 'polypeptide(L)'
;MSDRDRPLEESPEVAAAVDDDSTVPQLRTGGGADRDNPVFTEPDGAVPDTGSPDLLGDPYAAGTGATGTGTGAGGDNIRTGAEQPWEPEDLVMARGQDLTPENLERARRDLAELGRAAIEKTVP
;
A
#
# COMPACT_ATOMS: atom_id res chain seq x y z
N MET A 1 6.77 42.96 -22.34
CA MET A 1 6.32 41.62 -21.95
C MET A 1 7.57 40.82 -21.67
N SER A 2 7.86 40.56 -20.40
CA SER A 2 9.03 39.79 -20.00
C SER A 2 8.71 38.31 -20.15
N ASP A 3 9.72 37.45 -20.38
CA ASP A 3 9.59 35.99 -20.53
C ASP A 3 8.80 35.28 -19.40
N ARG A 4 8.52 35.95 -18.26
CA ARG A 4 7.70 35.41 -17.17
C ARG A 4 6.20 35.34 -17.44
N ASP A 5 5.70 36.03 -18.46
CA ASP A 5 4.26 36.05 -18.78
C ASP A 5 3.84 34.90 -19.72
N ARG A 6 4.80 34.11 -20.22
CA ARG A 6 4.54 32.98 -21.12
C ARG A 6 4.25 31.70 -20.31
N PRO A 7 3.25 30.89 -20.71
CA PRO A 7 3.03 29.57 -20.14
C PRO A 7 4.31 28.72 -20.17
N LEU A 8 4.55 27.97 -19.09
CA LEU A 8 5.75 27.13 -18.96
C LEU A 8 5.85 26.07 -20.07
N GLU A 9 4.72 25.62 -20.62
CA GLU A 9 4.65 24.69 -21.74
C GLU A 9 5.23 25.22 -23.06
N GLU A 10 5.38 26.54 -23.18
CA GLU A 10 6.00 27.21 -24.33
C GLU A 10 7.45 27.67 -24.06
N SER A 11 8.06 27.19 -22.96
CA SER A 11 9.46 27.47 -22.68
C SER A 11 10.38 26.65 -23.60
N PRO A 12 11.54 27.22 -24.00
CA PRO A 12 12.49 26.51 -24.86
C PRO A 12 13.06 25.25 -24.19
N GLU A 13 13.18 25.21 -22.87
CA GLU A 13 13.61 24.04 -22.11
C GLU A 13 12.59 22.90 -22.18
N VAL A 14 11.29 23.22 -22.09
CA VAL A 14 10.22 22.22 -22.24
C VAL A 14 10.16 21.69 -23.67
N ALA A 15 10.31 22.55 -24.68
CA ALA A 15 10.38 22.12 -26.08
C ALA A 15 11.57 21.17 -26.32
N ALA A 16 12.74 21.49 -25.78
CA ALA A 16 13.93 20.64 -25.90
C ALA A 16 13.77 19.28 -25.19
N ALA A 17 13.03 19.22 -24.09
CA ALA A 17 12.76 17.96 -23.37
C ALA A 17 11.76 17.05 -24.11
N VAL A 18 10.81 17.62 -24.87
CA VAL A 18 9.86 16.85 -25.69
C VAL A 18 10.51 16.27 -26.94
N ASP A 19 11.44 17.01 -27.55
CA ASP A 19 12.18 16.56 -28.74
C ASP A 19 13.33 15.58 -28.42
N ASP A 20 13.63 15.34 -27.14
CA ASP A 20 14.65 14.37 -26.72
C ASP A 20 14.16 12.93 -26.96
N ASP A 21 14.81 12.21 -27.89
CA ASP A 21 14.48 10.83 -28.28
C ASP A 21 14.95 9.80 -27.23
N SER A 22 14.92 10.17 -25.94
CA SER A 22 15.22 9.30 -24.80
C SER A 22 14.01 8.50 -24.31
N THR A 23 12.87 8.62 -25.00
CA THR A 23 11.67 7.85 -24.71
C THR A 23 11.97 6.34 -24.79
N VAL A 24 11.68 5.62 -23.71
CA VAL A 24 11.85 4.16 -23.65
C VAL A 24 10.83 3.50 -24.58
N PRO A 25 11.24 2.77 -25.65
CA PRO A 25 10.30 2.20 -26.63
C PRO A 25 9.25 1.27 -26.03
N GLN A 26 9.60 0.57 -24.94
CA GLN A 26 8.73 -0.33 -24.20
C GLN A 26 7.57 0.39 -23.50
N LEU A 27 7.70 1.70 -23.23
CA LEU A 27 6.66 2.52 -22.60
C LEU A 27 5.89 3.39 -23.60
N ARG A 28 6.24 3.32 -24.90
CA ARG A 28 5.58 4.07 -25.96
C ARG A 28 4.27 3.35 -26.34
N THR A 29 3.27 3.46 -25.47
CA THR A 29 1.92 2.95 -25.70
C THR A 29 1.06 4.03 -26.36
N GLY A 30 0.18 3.65 -27.29
CA GLY A 30 -0.78 4.54 -27.95
C GLY A 30 -1.91 5.07 -27.06
N GLY A 31 -1.69 5.20 -25.74
CA GLY A 31 -2.65 5.69 -24.75
C GLY A 31 -3.84 4.77 -24.45
N GLY A 32 -3.89 3.58 -25.05
CA GLY A 32 -4.92 2.58 -24.80
C GLY A 32 -4.64 1.71 -23.59
N ALA A 33 -5.61 0.86 -23.24
CA ALA A 33 -5.43 -0.18 -22.24
C ALA A 33 -4.34 -1.16 -22.69
N ASP A 34 -3.33 -1.40 -21.85
CA ASP A 34 -2.36 -2.47 -22.07
C ASP A 34 -1.87 -3.07 -20.73
N ARG A 35 -0.81 -3.89 -20.79
CA ARG A 35 -0.23 -4.55 -19.62
C ARG A 35 0.27 -3.54 -18.58
N ASP A 36 0.84 -2.42 -19.02
CA ASP A 36 1.50 -1.42 -18.19
C ASP A 36 0.57 -0.21 -17.92
N ASN A 37 -0.54 -0.09 -18.64
CA ASN A 37 -1.60 0.91 -18.50
C ASN A 37 -2.99 0.25 -18.48
N PRO A 38 -3.39 -0.39 -17.36
CA PRO A 38 -4.69 -1.06 -17.28
C PRO A 38 -5.85 -0.06 -17.24
N VAL A 39 -7.00 -0.45 -17.79
CA VAL A 39 -8.25 0.28 -17.58
C VAL A 39 -8.89 -0.21 -16.28
N PHE A 40 -9.16 0.72 -15.37
CA PHE A 40 -9.91 0.44 -14.15
C PHE A 40 -11.37 0.19 -14.51
N THR A 41 -11.88 -1.00 -14.18
CA THR A 41 -13.31 -1.32 -14.34
C THR A 41 -14.08 -0.69 -13.17
N GLU A 42 -15.15 0.04 -13.48
CA GLU A 42 -16.05 0.57 -12.46
C GLU A 42 -16.76 -0.57 -11.72
N PRO A 43 -17.09 -0.40 -10.43
CA PRO A 43 -17.60 -1.47 -9.56
C PRO A 43 -18.90 -2.14 -10.04
N ASP A 44 -19.65 -1.53 -10.98
CA ASP A 44 -20.92 -2.07 -11.48
C ASP A 44 -20.82 -2.91 -12.78
N GLY A 45 -19.61 -3.32 -13.18
CA GLY A 45 -19.37 -4.57 -13.91
C GLY A 45 -19.75 -4.63 -15.39
N ALA A 46 -18.72 -4.74 -16.23
CA ALA A 46 -18.74 -5.61 -17.41
C ALA A 46 -17.29 -5.93 -17.82
N VAL A 47 -16.72 -7.01 -17.27
CA VAL A 47 -15.48 -7.59 -17.81
C VAL A 47 -15.83 -8.45 -19.04
N PRO A 48 -15.23 -8.20 -20.21
CA PRO A 48 -15.37 -9.12 -21.34
C PRO A 48 -14.68 -10.45 -21.03
N ASP A 49 -15.38 -11.55 -21.29
CA ASP A 49 -14.86 -12.91 -21.12
C ASP A 49 -13.67 -13.16 -22.04
N THR A 50 -12.45 -13.09 -21.48
CA THR A 50 -11.20 -13.42 -22.17
C THR A 50 -10.74 -14.87 -21.94
N GLY A 51 -11.64 -15.80 -21.59
CA GLY A 51 -11.37 -17.24 -21.71
C GLY A 51 -10.25 -17.79 -20.82
N SER A 52 -9.98 -17.17 -19.67
CA SER A 52 -9.07 -17.76 -18.68
C SER A 52 -9.82 -18.83 -17.88
N PRO A 53 -9.38 -20.10 -17.89
CA PRO A 53 -10.04 -21.14 -17.11
C PRO A 53 -9.96 -20.82 -15.62
N ASP A 54 -11.08 -21.06 -14.95
CA ASP A 54 -11.44 -20.90 -13.53
C ASP A 54 -10.51 -21.66 -12.56
N LEU A 55 -9.20 -21.40 -12.63
CA LEU A 55 -8.15 -22.03 -11.84
C LEU A 55 -7.68 -21.15 -10.66
N LEU A 56 -8.16 -19.92 -10.59
CA LEU A 56 -7.93 -19.00 -9.49
C LEU A 56 -9.31 -18.66 -8.94
N GLY A 57 -9.69 -19.32 -7.84
CA GLY A 57 -10.84 -18.87 -7.06
C GLY A 57 -10.72 -17.37 -6.80
N ASP A 58 -11.85 -16.67 -6.87
CA ASP A 58 -11.92 -15.21 -6.85
C ASP A 58 -11.02 -14.62 -5.73
N PRO A 59 -9.89 -13.98 -6.07
CA PRO A 59 -8.98 -13.41 -5.08
C PRO A 59 -9.60 -12.19 -4.37
N TYR A 60 -10.72 -11.66 -4.88
CA TYR A 60 -11.47 -10.53 -4.32
C TYR A 60 -12.75 -10.95 -3.56
N ALA A 61 -13.13 -12.23 -3.59
CA ALA A 61 -14.16 -12.78 -2.71
C ALA A 61 -13.76 -12.64 -1.23
N ALA A 62 -12.45 -12.56 -0.95
CA ALA A 62 -11.93 -12.15 0.34
C ALA A 62 -11.89 -10.60 0.45
N GLY A 63 -13.06 -9.95 0.50
CA GLY A 63 -13.16 -8.64 1.16
C GLY A 63 -13.71 -7.45 0.39
N THR A 64 -14.50 -7.63 -0.67
CA THR A 64 -15.19 -6.48 -1.31
C THR A 64 -16.67 -6.74 -1.57
N GLY A 65 -17.51 -6.29 -0.62
CA GLY A 65 -18.86 -5.85 -1.00
C GLY A 65 -18.75 -4.45 -1.62
N ALA A 66 -19.44 -4.24 -2.75
CA ALA A 66 -19.79 -3.04 -3.55
C ALA A 66 -19.19 -1.62 -3.34
N THR A 67 -18.51 -1.29 -2.23
CA THR A 67 -18.06 0.09 -1.92
C THR A 67 -16.55 0.30 -1.96
N GLY A 68 -15.74 -0.69 -2.37
CA GLY A 68 -14.30 -0.49 -2.57
C GLY A 68 -13.51 -0.05 -1.32
N THR A 69 -14.07 -0.22 -0.14
CA THR A 69 -13.41 -0.01 1.15
C THR A 69 -12.98 -1.38 1.64
N GLY A 70 -11.70 -1.74 1.54
CA GLY A 70 -11.18 -3.03 1.99
C GLY A 70 -11.49 -3.29 3.47
N THR A 71 -12.67 -3.83 3.75
CA THR A 71 -13.18 -4.18 5.07
C THR A 71 -13.90 -5.49 4.89
N GLY A 72 -13.24 -6.58 5.29
CA GLY A 72 -13.91 -7.85 5.51
C GLY A 72 -15.08 -7.62 6.48
N ALA A 73 -16.28 -7.57 5.90
CA ALA A 73 -17.61 -7.63 6.51
C ALA A 73 -17.76 -7.11 7.96
N GLY A 74 -18.20 -5.85 8.07
CA GLY A 74 -18.83 -5.26 9.27
C GLY A 74 -18.17 -3.96 9.71
N GLY A 75 -18.92 -2.85 9.69
CA GLY A 75 -18.45 -1.48 10.00
C GLY A 75 -17.86 -1.25 11.40
N ASP A 76 -17.77 -2.30 12.22
CA ASP A 76 -17.20 -2.29 13.56
C ASP A 76 -15.83 -3.01 13.62
N ASN A 77 -15.32 -3.54 12.49
CA ASN A 77 -14.10 -4.37 12.42
C ASN A 77 -13.01 -3.72 11.54
N ILE A 78 -12.69 -2.45 11.75
CA ILE A 78 -11.42 -1.90 11.28
C ILE A 78 -10.32 -2.51 12.15
N ARG A 79 -9.58 -3.48 11.60
CA ARG A 79 -8.35 -4.00 12.23
C ARG A 79 -7.18 -3.11 11.84
N THR A 80 -6.70 -2.30 12.78
CA THR A 80 -5.54 -1.41 12.64
C THR A 80 -4.19 -2.14 12.69
N GLY A 81 -4.18 -3.47 12.86
CA GLY A 81 -3.01 -4.29 13.08
C GLY A 81 -2.48 -4.25 14.51
N ALA A 82 -2.81 -3.19 15.27
CA ALA A 82 -2.37 -2.99 16.66
C ALA A 82 -3.23 -3.70 17.71
N GLU A 83 -4.35 -4.31 17.31
CA GLU A 83 -5.23 -5.07 18.19
C GLU A 83 -4.81 -6.54 18.38
N GLN A 84 -3.76 -6.99 17.70
CA GLN A 84 -3.15 -8.28 18.01
C GLN A 84 -2.38 -8.23 19.35
N PRO A 85 -2.42 -9.32 20.14
CA PRO A 85 -1.62 -9.41 21.35
C PRO A 85 -0.13 -9.33 20.99
N TRP A 86 0.61 -8.49 21.71
CA TRP A 86 2.07 -8.39 21.58
C TRP A 86 2.75 -9.50 22.36
N GLU A 87 3.70 -10.18 21.73
CA GLU A 87 4.54 -11.16 22.40
C GLU A 87 5.76 -10.48 23.06
N PRO A 88 6.40 -11.12 24.07
CA PRO A 88 7.59 -10.57 24.71
C PRO A 88 8.72 -10.23 23.73
N GLU A 89 8.88 -11.04 22.68
CA GLU A 89 9.85 -10.84 21.60
C GLU A 89 9.62 -9.52 20.88
N ASP A 90 8.36 -9.16 20.61
CA ASP A 90 8.02 -7.93 19.89
C ASP A 90 8.43 -6.69 20.69
N LEU A 91 8.25 -6.71 22.01
CA LEU A 91 8.70 -5.63 22.90
C LEU A 91 10.22 -5.49 22.93
N VAL A 92 10.96 -6.61 22.93
CA VAL A 92 12.43 -6.59 22.88
C VAL A 92 12.91 -5.98 21.57
N MET A 93 12.30 -6.40 20.46
CA MET A 93 12.60 -5.87 19.12
C MET A 93 12.25 -4.39 19.00
N ALA A 94 11.09 -3.95 19.50
CA ALA A 94 10.68 -2.55 19.48
C ALA A 94 11.60 -1.64 20.31
N ARG A 95 12.24 -2.17 21.36
CA ARG A 95 13.28 -1.47 22.14
C ARG A 95 14.66 -1.47 21.44
N GLY A 96 14.81 -2.20 20.33
CA GLY A 96 16.09 -2.39 19.65
C GLY A 96 17.09 -3.23 20.44
N GLN A 97 16.60 -4.17 21.25
CA GLN A 97 17.43 -5.05 22.08
C GLN A 97 17.59 -6.43 21.45
N ASP A 98 18.68 -7.12 21.76
CA ASP A 98 18.87 -8.51 21.32
C ASP A 98 17.94 -9.47 22.07
N LEU A 99 17.52 -10.55 21.39
CA LEU A 99 16.66 -11.61 21.92
C LEU A 99 17.41 -12.55 22.89
N THR A 100 17.93 -12.00 23.98
CA THR A 100 18.52 -12.78 25.07
C THR A 100 17.45 -13.23 26.07
N PRO A 101 17.65 -14.36 26.79
CA PRO A 101 16.69 -14.84 27.79
C PRO A 101 16.34 -13.78 28.84
N GLU A 102 17.32 -12.99 29.28
CA GLU A 102 17.12 -11.93 30.28
C GLU A 102 16.22 -10.80 29.76
N ASN A 103 16.36 -10.44 28.48
CA ASN A 103 15.53 -9.41 27.86
C ASN A 103 14.09 -9.91 27.66
N LEU A 104 13.91 -11.18 27.30
CA LEU A 104 12.59 -11.82 27.17
C LEU A 104 11.87 -11.93 28.51
N GLU A 105 12.57 -12.32 29.58
CA GLU A 105 11.97 -12.36 30.93
C GLU A 105 11.52 -10.97 31.39
N ARG A 106 12.32 -9.94 31.11
CA ARG A 106 11.94 -8.55 31.40
C ARG A 106 10.71 -8.13 30.60
N ALA A 107 10.68 -8.39 29.29
CA ALA A 107 9.53 -8.06 28.45
C ALA A 107 8.25 -8.81 28.88
N ARG A 108 8.39 -10.09 29.27
CA ARG A 108 7.28 -10.89 29.81
C ARG A 108 6.73 -10.30 31.12
N ARG A 109 7.61 -9.86 32.03
CA ARG A 109 7.20 -9.16 33.26
C ARG A 109 6.51 -7.84 32.92
N ASP A 110 7.07 -7.05 32.03
CA ASP A 110 6.49 -5.76 31.62
C ASP A 110 5.09 -5.93 31.02
N LEU A 111 4.87 -6.94 30.16
CA LEU A 111 3.54 -7.24 29.62
C LEU A 111 2.57 -7.71 30.70
N ALA A 112 3.01 -8.53 31.65
CA ALA A 112 2.17 -9.02 32.73
C ALA A 112 1.76 -7.90 33.71
N GLU A 113 2.66 -6.95 33.97
CA GLU A 113 2.42 -5.86 34.93
C GLU A 113 1.71 -4.65 34.31
N LEU A 114 2.10 -4.25 33.10
CA LEU A 114 1.65 -3.00 32.47
C LEU A 114 0.72 -3.22 31.27
N GLY A 115 0.68 -4.43 30.72
CA GLY A 115 -0.12 -4.76 29.54
C GLY A 115 0.12 -3.79 28.39
N ARG A 116 -0.97 -3.18 27.89
CA ARG A 116 -0.92 -2.23 26.76
C ARG A 116 -0.04 -1.00 27.02
N ALA A 117 0.08 -0.55 28.26
CA ALA A 117 0.90 0.61 28.59
C ALA A 117 2.41 0.37 28.35
N ALA A 118 2.87 -0.89 28.40
CA ALA A 118 4.26 -1.22 28.04
C ALA A 118 4.54 -0.97 26.56
N ILE A 119 3.54 -1.20 25.69
CA ILE A 119 3.63 -1.03 24.24
C ILE A 119 3.69 0.47 23.91
N GLU A 120 2.75 1.25 24.45
CA GLU A 120 2.65 2.70 24.22
C GLU A 120 3.90 3.47 24.67
N LYS A 121 4.59 2.99 25.71
CA LYS A 121 5.85 3.59 26.16
C LYS A 121 7.03 3.27 25.24
N THR A 122 6.97 2.13 24.57
CA THR A 122 8.09 1.60 23.78
C THR A 122 8.02 2.07 22.33
N VAL A 123 6.81 2.17 21.78
CA VAL A 123 6.56 2.54 20.39
C VAL A 123 5.96 3.96 20.37
N PRO A 124 6.72 5.00 19.95
CA PRO A 124 6.23 6.38 19.88
C PRO A 124 5.26 6.62 18.71
#